data_AF-A0A2V7CK79-F1
#
_entry.id   AF-A0A2V7CK79-F1
#
_cell.length_a   1.000
_cell.length_b   1.000
_cell.length_c   1.000
_cell.angle_alpha   90.00
_cell.angle_beta   90.00
_cell.angle_gamma   90.00
#
_symmetry.space_group_name_H-M   'P 1'
#
loop_
_entity.id
_entity.type
_entity.pdbx_description
1 polymer ?
#
loop_
_entity_poly.entity_id
_entity_poly.type
_entity_poly.pdbx_seq_one_letter_code
_entity_poly.pdbx_strand_id
1 'polypeptide(L)'
;MSSGTGLETVDEAPGQAEPEEVVPDLEAGQEVVIDLEERRRYERERKQRQRARARQQDPPREELSHAEIARREAEKSELLARVQSRNRPVDFDLDGPPPSAKPEHTPAEIQALIDAERARYHASQESAETSYKKRLDDLMARQRQAELVAARQVDVSVQERLRAATNAAVGPVEVDTRAADRERAEVQAKVDKTVKDARTAVADIEEIMDAHGDELDRLAKVTDAEWLRGLPTEGYDASRAYSYANRIPFLLDDLRNFVKDVRRGVETMVQDLGRLVASVPVPFKKDTSPYMLWVREFNGAMRDLGRINGGTVATVNSKISNLTGYVQMLTDLRAMYKGSPQAAAEFRTESPTKVIRDMERPNPNAPKPDRYVGLADVDLWAEPKR
;
A
#
# COMPACT_ATOMS: atom_id res chain seq x y z
N MET A 1 23.88 60.07 -40.92
CA MET A 1 22.97 60.61 -39.89
C MET A 1 21.62 59.95 -40.06
N SER A 2 21.10 59.36 -38.98
CA SER A 2 19.68 59.08 -38.68
C SER A 2 18.77 58.35 -39.69
N SER A 3 17.77 57.67 -39.11
CA SER A 3 16.55 57.06 -39.69
C SER A 3 16.79 55.67 -40.30
N GLY A 4 16.08 54.59 -39.96
CA GLY A 4 14.82 54.45 -39.22
C GLY A 4 13.70 53.94 -40.12
N THR A 5 13.67 52.63 -40.39
CA THR A 5 12.54 51.79 -40.87
C THR A 5 12.98 50.36 -40.57
N GLY A 6 12.25 49.45 -39.94
CA GLY A 6 10.82 49.19 -39.94
C GLY A 6 10.61 47.75 -40.44
N LEU A 7 9.90 46.94 -39.64
CA LEU A 7 9.24 45.66 -39.93
C LEU A 7 9.97 44.30 -39.75
N GLU A 8 9.30 43.49 -38.92
CA GLU A 8 8.97 42.06 -39.05
C GLU A 8 9.67 40.97 -38.21
N THR A 9 8.82 40.41 -37.32
CA THR A 9 8.58 38.99 -36.98
C THR A 9 9.59 38.20 -36.16
N VAL A 10 9.19 38.02 -34.90
CA VAL A 10 9.07 36.77 -34.11
C VAL A 10 9.92 35.58 -34.58
N ASP A 11 10.94 35.28 -33.77
CA ASP A 11 11.29 33.90 -33.44
C ASP A 11 11.92 33.93 -32.03
N GLU A 12 11.20 33.43 -31.03
CA GLU A 12 11.67 33.38 -29.65
C GLU A 12 11.72 31.92 -29.18
N ALA A 13 12.94 31.40 -29.11
CA ALA A 13 13.36 30.34 -28.20
C ALA A 13 14.89 30.44 -28.03
N PRO A 14 15.52 29.94 -26.93
CA PRO A 14 14.94 29.40 -25.70
C PRO A 14 15.46 30.12 -24.43
N GLY A 15 14.59 30.28 -23.43
CA GLY A 15 14.95 30.74 -22.08
C GLY A 15 15.75 29.69 -21.32
N GLN A 16 16.78 30.17 -20.63
CA GLN A 16 17.68 29.42 -19.76
C GLN A 16 16.94 28.75 -18.60
N ALA A 17 17.40 27.55 -18.26
CA ALA A 17 16.93 26.72 -17.16
C ALA A 17 17.17 27.37 -15.78
N GLU A 18 16.14 27.34 -14.92
CA GLU A 18 16.29 27.48 -13.46
C GLU A 18 16.44 26.09 -12.81
N PRO A 19 17.12 25.97 -11.65
CA PRO A 19 17.58 24.68 -11.15
C PRO A 19 16.47 23.89 -10.46
N GLU A 20 16.36 22.61 -10.84
CA GLU A 20 15.55 21.61 -10.15
C GLU A 20 16.10 21.33 -8.75
N GLU A 21 15.29 21.57 -7.72
CA GLU A 21 15.57 21.07 -6.37
C GLU A 21 15.03 19.64 -6.25
N VAL A 22 15.95 18.67 -6.38
CA VAL A 22 15.68 17.24 -6.28
C VAL A 22 15.48 16.85 -4.80
N VAL A 23 14.27 16.43 -4.44
CA VAL A 23 14.02 15.68 -3.21
C VAL A 23 13.88 14.20 -3.60
N PRO A 24 14.68 13.28 -3.04
CA PRO A 24 14.57 11.87 -3.38
C PRO A 24 13.44 11.25 -2.56
N ASP A 25 12.36 10.85 -3.22
CA ASP A 25 11.43 9.86 -2.69
C ASP A 25 11.53 8.58 -3.53
N LEU A 26 11.96 7.52 -2.85
CA LEU A 26 12.04 6.16 -3.35
C LEU A 26 10.63 5.57 -3.38
N GLU A 27 10.05 5.46 -4.58
CA GLU A 27 9.46 4.23 -5.13
C GLU A 27 8.56 4.56 -6.34
N ALA A 28 8.90 3.97 -7.48
CA ALA A 28 8.05 3.77 -8.66
C ALA A 28 7.52 5.02 -9.42
N GLY A 29 8.39 5.60 -10.24
CA GLY A 29 8.22 5.67 -11.71
C GLY A 29 6.84 5.94 -12.34
N GLN A 30 6.10 6.98 -11.93
CA GLN A 30 5.05 7.60 -12.74
C GLN A 30 5.07 9.12 -12.55
N GLU A 31 5.46 9.85 -13.60
CA GLU A 31 5.19 11.29 -13.70
C GLU A 31 3.67 11.50 -13.82
N VAL A 32 3.03 11.73 -12.68
CA VAL A 32 1.68 12.27 -12.65
C VAL A 32 1.82 13.78 -12.80
N VAL A 33 1.47 14.30 -13.98
CA VAL A 33 1.18 15.72 -14.17
C VAL A 33 -0.05 16.02 -13.32
N ILE A 34 0.18 16.40 -12.05
CA ILE A 34 -0.88 16.82 -11.14
C ILE A 34 -1.39 18.16 -11.67
N ASP A 35 -2.67 18.18 -12.05
CA ASP A 35 -3.38 19.38 -12.46
C ASP A 35 -3.23 20.45 -11.35
N LEU A 36 -2.59 21.56 -11.70
CA LEU A 36 -2.27 22.66 -10.77
C LEU A 36 -3.52 23.21 -10.09
N GLU A 37 -4.70 23.03 -10.68
CA GLU A 37 -5.98 23.40 -10.08
C GLU A 37 -6.40 22.47 -8.92
N GLU A 38 -6.15 21.17 -9.01
CA GLU A 38 -6.46 20.22 -7.94
C GLU A 38 -5.55 20.44 -6.73
N ARG A 39 -4.26 20.72 -6.95
CA ARG A 39 -3.32 21.06 -5.87
C ARG A 39 -3.74 22.34 -5.14
N ARG A 40 -4.16 23.37 -5.89
CA ARG A 40 -4.68 24.62 -5.32
C ARG A 40 -6.00 24.41 -4.57
N ARG A 41 -6.88 23.52 -5.04
CA ARG A 41 -8.13 23.16 -4.36
C ARG A 41 -7.86 22.45 -3.03
N TYR A 42 -6.92 21.50 -3.04
CA TYR A 42 -6.50 20.76 -1.86
C TYR A 42 -5.88 21.67 -0.78
N GLU A 43 -5.04 22.63 -1.17
CA GLU A 43 -4.45 23.60 -0.23
C GLU A 43 -5.48 24.55 0.38
N ARG A 44 -6.49 24.99 -0.39
CA ARG A 44 -7.59 25.80 0.13
C ARG A 44 -8.40 25.02 1.16
N GLU A 45 -8.72 23.77 0.85
CA GLU A 45 -9.48 22.90 1.75
C GLU A 45 -8.71 22.62 3.05
N ARG A 46 -7.39 22.39 2.95
CA ARG A 46 -6.50 22.23 4.10
C ARG A 46 -6.46 23.49 4.97
N LYS A 47 -6.29 24.69 4.39
CA LYS A 47 -6.33 25.96 5.14
C LYS A 47 -7.69 26.20 5.80
N GLN A 48 -8.78 25.81 5.16
CA GLN A 48 -10.13 25.97 5.70
C GLN A 48 -10.36 25.04 6.90
N ARG A 49 -9.90 23.77 6.83
CA ARG A 49 -9.93 22.82 7.94
C ARG A 49 -9.04 23.27 9.11
N GLN A 50 -7.88 23.87 8.82
CA GLN A 50 -6.99 24.43 9.85
C GLN A 50 -7.63 25.63 10.57
N ARG A 51 -8.28 26.53 9.84
CA ARG A 51 -9.05 27.66 10.42
C ARG A 51 -10.28 27.21 11.20
N ALA A 52 -10.96 26.14 10.76
CA ALA A 52 -12.08 25.56 11.49
C ALA A 52 -11.63 24.92 12.82
N ARG A 53 -10.46 24.26 12.84
CA ARG A 53 -9.86 23.73 14.07
C ARG A 53 -9.37 24.84 15.01
N ALA A 54 -8.81 25.93 14.49
CA ALA A 54 -8.44 27.08 15.30
C ALA A 54 -9.66 27.75 15.97
N ARG A 55 -10.80 27.84 15.27
CA ARG A 55 -12.06 28.35 15.84
C ARG A 55 -12.71 27.43 16.88
N GLN A 56 -12.37 26.14 16.89
CA GLN A 56 -12.82 25.18 17.92
C GLN A 56 -11.87 25.11 19.13
N GLN A 57 -10.72 25.79 19.07
CA GLN A 57 -9.69 25.79 20.12
C GLN A 57 -9.52 27.15 20.82
N ASP A 58 -10.35 28.15 20.52
CA ASP A 58 -10.44 29.31 21.39
C ASP A 58 -11.24 28.90 22.65
N PRO A 59 -10.62 28.82 23.84
CA PRO A 59 -11.40 28.74 25.07
C PRO A 59 -12.28 30.00 25.16
N PRO A 60 -13.47 29.92 25.77
CA PRO A 60 -14.26 31.12 26.03
C PRO A 60 -13.37 32.09 26.80
N ARG A 61 -13.28 33.35 26.34
CA ARG A 61 -12.62 34.41 27.11
C ARG A 61 -13.26 34.38 28.50
N GLU A 62 -12.45 34.14 29.53
CA GLU A 62 -12.89 34.33 30.91
C GLU A 62 -13.28 35.81 31.06
N GLU A 63 -14.58 36.08 30.92
CA GLU A 63 -15.16 37.32 31.40
C GLU A 63 -14.96 37.31 32.91
N LEU A 64 -14.02 38.12 33.39
CA LEU A 64 -13.84 38.38 34.82
C LEU A 64 -15.22 38.69 35.40
N SER A 65 -15.66 37.91 36.39
CA SER A 65 -16.98 38.11 36.98
C SER A 65 -17.12 39.56 37.45
N HIS A 66 -18.33 40.13 37.34
CA HIS A 66 -18.60 41.49 37.79
C HIS A 66 -18.18 41.75 39.26
N ALA A 67 -18.13 40.69 40.08
CA ALA A 67 -17.64 40.76 41.46
C ALA A 67 -16.12 40.98 41.55
N GLU A 68 -15.33 40.38 40.66
CA GLU A 68 -13.87 40.55 40.60
C GLU A 68 -13.50 41.95 40.08
N ILE A 69 -14.28 42.47 39.13
CA ILE A 69 -14.14 43.83 38.62
C ILE A 69 -14.43 44.85 39.74
N ALA A 70 -15.53 44.67 40.47
CA ALA A 70 -15.89 45.55 41.59
C ALA A 70 -14.84 45.54 42.72
N ARG A 71 -14.23 44.38 43.01
CA ARG A 71 -13.17 44.26 44.01
C ARG A 71 -11.91 45.04 43.60
N ARG A 72 -11.50 44.94 42.33
CA ARG A 72 -10.32 45.68 41.83
C ARG A 72 -10.56 47.18 41.76
N GLU A 73 -11.78 47.62 41.47
CA GLU A 73 -12.15 49.04 41.51
C GLU A 73 -12.17 49.59 42.95
N ALA A 74 -12.60 48.78 43.92
CA ALA A 74 -12.53 49.12 45.35
C ALA A 74 -11.08 49.24 45.85
N GLU A 75 -10.21 48.29 45.50
CA GLU A 75 -8.78 48.35 45.87
C GLU A 75 -8.07 49.55 45.23
N LYS A 76 -8.41 49.89 43.98
CA LYS A 76 -7.88 51.07 43.29
C LYS A 76 -8.32 52.38 43.94
N SER A 77 -9.58 52.47 44.36
CA SER A 77 -10.12 53.67 45.01
C SER A 77 -9.57 53.85 46.44
N GLU A 78 -9.35 52.76 47.17
CA GLU A 78 -8.69 52.79 48.48
C GLU A 78 -7.21 53.25 48.38
N LEU A 79 -6.48 52.76 47.37
CA LEU A 79 -5.10 53.19 47.10
C LEU A 79 -5.03 54.69 46.75
N LEU A 80 -5.98 55.20 45.96
CA LEU A 80 -6.04 56.62 45.62
C LEU A 80 -6.36 57.50 46.84
N ALA A 81 -7.30 57.07 47.70
CA ALA A 81 -7.59 57.77 48.95
C ALA A 81 -6.38 57.83 49.87
N ARG A 82 -5.60 56.74 49.94
CA ARG A 82 -4.40 56.66 50.77
C ARG A 82 -3.28 57.58 50.26
N VAL A 83 -3.09 57.67 48.95
CA VAL A 83 -2.12 58.59 48.33
C VAL A 83 -2.53 60.05 48.55
N GLN A 84 -3.82 60.39 48.43
CA GLN A 84 -4.31 61.75 48.68
C GLN A 84 -4.19 62.16 50.16
N SER A 85 -4.38 61.23 51.10
CA SER A 85 -4.21 61.51 52.54
C SER A 85 -2.75 61.82 52.93
N ARG A 86 -1.78 61.32 52.14
CA ARG A 86 -0.34 61.49 52.40
C ARG A 86 0.23 62.81 51.83
N ASN A 87 -0.52 63.47 50.94
CA ASN A 87 -0.15 64.73 50.28
C ASN A 87 -1.01 65.92 50.75
N ARG A 88 -1.50 65.91 52.00
CA ARG A 88 -2.14 67.12 52.56
C ARG A 88 -1.07 68.20 52.77
N PRO A 89 -1.27 69.44 52.28
CA PRO A 89 -0.43 70.56 52.67
C PRO A 89 -0.56 70.78 54.17
N VAL A 90 0.56 70.94 54.87
CA VAL A 90 0.57 71.36 56.27
C VAL A 90 0.34 72.88 56.27
N ASP A 91 -0.77 73.33 56.85
CA ASP A 91 -1.00 74.74 57.15
C ASP A 91 0.05 75.19 58.18
N PHE A 92 0.96 76.08 57.77
CA PHE A 92 1.93 76.72 58.65
C PHE A 92 1.27 77.96 59.28
N ASP A 93 0.90 77.86 60.55
CA ASP A 93 0.55 79.02 61.38
C ASP A 93 1.81 79.88 61.60
N LEU A 94 1.86 81.02 60.91
CA LEU A 94 2.86 82.08 61.11
C LEU A 94 2.36 83.06 62.17
N ASP A 95 2.45 82.69 63.45
CA ASP A 95 2.42 83.66 64.55
C ASP A 95 3.24 83.16 65.75
N GLY A 96 4.53 83.49 65.74
CA GLY A 96 5.46 83.28 66.84
C GLY A 96 6.74 84.09 66.60
N PRO A 97 7.25 84.86 67.58
CA PRO A 97 8.39 85.75 67.38
C PRO A 97 9.69 84.96 67.14
N PRO A 98 10.63 85.48 66.32
CA PRO A 98 11.84 84.75 65.96
C PRO A 98 12.79 84.61 67.17
N PRO A 99 13.37 83.43 67.43
CA PRO A 99 14.35 83.29 68.50
C PRO A 99 15.66 83.98 68.10
N SER A 100 16.18 84.76 69.04
CA SER A 100 17.46 85.46 68.94
C SER A 100 18.62 84.46 68.85
N ALA A 101 19.24 84.32 67.67
CA ALA A 101 20.41 83.46 67.50
C ALA A 101 21.69 84.21 67.90
N LYS A 102 22.36 83.73 68.95
CA LYS A 102 23.82 83.92 69.11
C LYS A 102 24.51 82.86 68.25
N PRO A 103 25.60 83.16 67.54
CA PRO A 103 26.33 82.13 66.78
C PRO A 103 27.16 81.29 67.76
N GLU A 104 26.73 80.05 68.03
CA GLU A 104 27.40 79.16 69.01
C GLU A 104 28.52 78.28 68.42
N HIS A 105 28.87 78.42 67.14
CA HIS A 105 29.89 77.56 66.51
C HIS A 105 30.90 78.36 65.69
N THR A 106 32.18 78.07 65.93
CA THR A 106 33.26 78.55 65.08
C THR A 106 33.20 77.89 63.70
N PRO A 107 33.74 78.51 62.63
CA PRO A 107 33.71 77.94 61.28
C PRO A 107 34.31 76.51 61.19
N ALA A 108 35.29 76.19 62.05
CA ALA A 108 35.88 74.85 62.12
C ALA A 108 34.91 73.81 62.73
N GLU A 109 34.10 74.20 63.73
CA GLU A 109 33.08 73.33 64.33
C GLU A 109 31.92 73.09 63.37
N ILE A 110 31.51 74.11 62.61
CA ILE A 110 30.50 73.97 61.56
C ILE A 110 30.98 73.00 60.47
N GLN A 111 32.24 73.12 60.04
CA GLN A 111 32.80 72.20 59.04
C GLN A 111 32.88 70.76 59.56
N ALA A 112 33.29 70.56 60.82
CA ALA A 112 33.31 69.24 61.45
C ALA A 112 31.91 68.61 61.55
N LEU A 113 30.87 69.41 61.84
CA LEU A 113 29.48 68.95 61.86
C LEU A 113 28.98 68.57 60.45
N ILE A 114 29.33 69.34 59.43
CA ILE A 114 28.99 69.02 58.03
C ILE A 114 29.64 67.70 57.60
N ASP A 115 30.92 67.50 57.93
CA ASP A 115 31.64 66.28 57.57
C ASP A 115 31.13 65.05 58.35
N ALA A 116 30.75 65.23 59.63
CA ALA A 116 30.08 64.18 60.41
C ALA A 116 28.71 63.81 59.85
N GLU A 117 27.93 64.79 59.38
CA GLU A 117 26.61 64.54 58.80
C GLU A 117 26.71 63.89 57.41
N ARG A 118 27.70 64.28 56.60
CA ARG A 118 28.02 63.58 55.35
C ARG A 118 28.42 62.12 55.59
N ALA A 119 29.25 61.86 56.61
CA ALA A 119 29.63 60.50 56.97
C ALA A 119 28.41 59.67 57.43
N ARG A 120 27.49 60.26 58.19
CA ARG A 120 26.23 59.61 58.59
C ARG A 120 25.32 59.33 57.39
N TYR A 121 25.21 60.28 56.47
CA TYR A 121 24.42 60.13 55.25
C TYR A 121 24.97 59.00 54.36
N HIS A 122 26.28 58.94 54.15
CA HIS A 122 26.93 57.86 53.40
C HIS A 122 26.74 56.50 54.08
N ALA A 123 26.94 56.41 55.39
CA ALA A 123 26.69 55.17 56.14
C ALA A 123 25.21 54.73 56.06
N SER A 124 24.27 55.68 56.08
CA SER A 124 22.85 55.40 55.89
C SER A 124 22.53 54.92 54.48
N GLN A 125 23.17 55.48 53.44
CA GLN A 125 23.00 55.01 52.07
C GLN A 125 23.55 53.59 51.89
N GLU A 126 24.74 53.29 52.39
CA GLU A 126 25.32 51.94 52.31
C GLU A 126 24.46 50.90 53.06
N SER A 127 23.93 51.27 54.23
CA SER A 127 22.98 50.42 54.96
C SER A 127 21.66 50.21 54.21
N ALA A 128 21.18 51.22 53.49
CA ALA A 128 19.96 51.12 52.68
C ALA A 128 20.20 50.26 51.43
N GLU A 129 21.32 50.42 50.74
CA GLU A 129 21.68 49.63 49.57
C GLU A 129 21.90 48.14 49.89
N THR A 130 22.59 47.85 51.00
CA THR A 130 22.78 46.47 51.47
C THR A 130 21.46 45.82 51.85
N SER A 131 20.58 46.57 52.54
CA SER A 131 19.22 46.10 52.87
C SER A 131 18.36 45.87 51.62
N TYR A 132 18.48 46.73 50.62
CA TYR A 132 17.78 46.60 49.35
C TYR A 132 18.25 45.37 48.56
N LYS A 133 19.57 45.20 48.42
CA LYS A 133 20.16 44.01 47.77
C LYS A 133 19.70 42.72 48.44
N LYS A 134 19.75 42.65 49.78
CA LYS A 134 19.28 41.48 50.54
C LYS A 134 17.79 41.19 50.32
N ARG A 135 16.94 42.21 50.28
CA ARG A 135 15.51 42.04 49.98
C ARG A 135 15.28 41.53 48.55
N LEU A 136 16.06 42.01 47.60
CA LEU A 136 15.97 41.58 46.20
C LEU A 136 16.37 40.11 46.07
N ASP A 137 17.46 39.70 46.71
CA ASP A 137 17.93 38.32 46.72
C ASP A 137 16.91 37.37 47.38
N ASP A 138 16.33 37.76 48.51
CA ASP A 138 15.26 37.00 49.17
C ASP A 138 14.01 36.86 48.27
N LEU A 139 13.68 37.89 47.50
CA LEU A 139 12.53 37.87 46.59
C LEU A 139 12.79 36.94 45.40
N MET A 140 13.98 36.99 44.81
CA MET A 140 14.42 36.08 43.75
C MET A 140 14.48 34.63 44.24
N ALA A 141 14.93 34.39 45.47
CA ALA A 141 14.95 33.06 46.08
C ALA A 141 13.53 32.51 46.27
N ARG A 142 12.59 33.35 46.76
CA ARG A 142 11.17 32.96 46.90
C ARG A 142 10.52 32.68 45.55
N GLN A 143 10.82 33.46 44.52
CA GLN A 143 10.31 33.23 43.18
C GLN A 143 10.80 31.88 42.62
N ARG A 144 12.11 31.59 42.71
CA ARG A 144 12.65 30.28 42.29
C ARG A 144 12.04 29.12 43.06
N GLN A 145 11.82 29.28 44.36
CA GLN A 145 11.16 28.26 45.18
C GLN A 145 9.71 28.04 44.72
N ALA A 146 8.97 29.10 44.43
CA ALA A 146 7.59 29.02 43.94
C ALA A 146 7.50 28.35 42.56
N GLU A 147 8.42 28.68 41.64
CA GLU A 147 8.52 28.05 40.32
C GLU A 147 8.85 26.56 40.43
N LEU A 148 9.75 26.16 41.34
CA LEU A 148 10.06 24.75 41.59
C LEU A 148 8.87 23.99 42.19
N VAL A 149 8.06 24.61 43.04
CA VAL A 149 6.84 24.01 43.58
C VAL A 149 5.79 23.85 42.48
N ALA A 150 5.58 24.88 41.66
CA ALA A 150 4.66 24.82 40.51
C ALA A 150 5.08 23.76 39.49
N ALA A 151 6.38 23.65 39.18
CA ALA A 151 6.91 22.66 38.24
C ALA A 151 6.81 21.21 38.76
N ARG A 152 6.69 21.01 40.08
CA ARG A 152 6.53 19.68 40.71
C ARG A 152 5.07 19.30 40.94
N GLN A 153 4.11 20.20 40.70
CA GLN A 153 2.70 19.85 40.78
C GLN A 153 2.32 19.04 39.55
N VAL A 154 1.86 17.80 39.77
CA VAL A 154 1.30 16.96 38.72
C VAL A 154 -0.03 17.58 38.32
N ASP A 155 -0.14 17.98 37.05
CA ASP A 155 -1.40 18.46 36.48
C ASP A 155 -2.36 17.28 36.30
N VAL A 156 -3.20 17.06 37.30
CA VAL A 156 -4.22 15.99 37.34
C VAL A 156 -5.16 16.08 36.14
N SER A 157 -5.41 17.28 35.61
CA SER A 157 -6.26 17.49 34.43
C SER A 157 -5.62 16.94 33.15
N VAL A 158 -4.28 16.97 33.06
CA VAL A 158 -3.53 16.40 31.93
C VAL A 158 -3.55 14.88 32.02
N GLN A 159 -3.45 14.32 33.23
CA GLN A 159 -3.52 12.88 33.45
C GLN A 159 -4.90 12.30 33.10
N GLU A 160 -5.99 12.98 33.47
CA GLU A 160 -7.35 12.58 33.09
C GLU A 160 -7.59 12.70 31.58
N ARG A 161 -7.10 13.79 30.96
CA ARG A 161 -7.18 13.96 29.50
C ARG A 161 -6.37 12.90 28.76
N LEU A 162 -5.17 12.55 29.25
CA LEU A 162 -4.37 11.45 28.71
C LEU A 162 -5.11 10.13 28.86
N ARG A 163 -5.67 9.83 30.03
CA ARG A 163 -6.43 8.60 30.26
C ARG A 163 -7.67 8.51 29.36
N ALA A 164 -8.40 9.60 29.19
CA ALA A 164 -9.55 9.67 28.28
C ALA A 164 -9.12 9.50 26.81
N ALA A 165 -8.03 10.13 26.40
CA ALA A 165 -7.47 9.99 25.06
C ALA A 165 -6.97 8.56 24.79
N THR A 166 -6.30 7.93 25.77
CA THR A 166 -5.86 6.53 25.69
C THR A 166 -7.07 5.59 25.63
N ASN A 167 -8.09 5.80 26.45
CA ASN A 167 -9.31 4.99 26.42
C ASN A 167 -10.10 5.17 25.11
N ALA A 168 -10.08 6.36 24.50
CA ALA A 168 -10.71 6.60 23.20
C ALA A 168 -9.89 5.99 22.04
N ALA A 169 -8.56 5.94 22.16
CA ALA A 169 -7.68 5.37 21.14
C ALA A 169 -7.58 3.83 21.22
N VAL A 170 -7.74 3.25 22.41
CA VAL A 170 -7.58 1.82 22.69
C VAL A 170 -8.92 1.14 23.06
N GLY A 171 -9.99 1.92 23.17
CA GLY A 171 -11.33 1.39 23.42
C GLY A 171 -11.76 0.42 22.32
N PRO A 172 -12.56 -0.61 22.64
CA PRO A 172 -13.05 -1.56 21.65
C PRO A 172 -13.88 -0.78 20.62
N VAL A 173 -13.31 -0.62 19.42
CA VAL A 173 -14.09 -0.15 18.27
C VAL A 173 -15.05 -1.28 17.93
N GLU A 174 -16.34 -1.08 18.16
CA GLU A 174 -17.37 -1.97 17.59
C GLU A 174 -17.22 -1.91 16.07
N VAL A 175 -16.55 -2.92 15.50
CA VAL A 175 -16.41 -3.01 14.06
C VAL A 175 -17.71 -3.57 13.52
N ASP A 176 -18.44 -2.77 12.74
CA ASP A 176 -19.66 -3.23 12.08
C ASP A 176 -19.32 -4.35 11.08
N THR A 177 -19.57 -5.60 11.46
CA THR A 177 -19.34 -6.79 10.64
C THR A 177 -20.48 -7.07 9.68
N ARG A 178 -21.66 -6.45 9.84
CA ARG A 178 -22.86 -6.81 9.07
C ARG A 178 -22.66 -6.62 7.56
N ALA A 179 -21.92 -5.58 7.18
CA ALA A 179 -21.57 -5.32 5.80
C ALA A 179 -20.61 -6.39 5.25
N ALA A 180 -19.63 -6.81 6.05
CA ALA A 180 -18.72 -7.90 5.68
C ALA A 180 -19.45 -9.23 5.58
N ASP A 181 -20.38 -9.53 6.49
CA ASP A 181 -21.16 -10.78 6.51
C ASP A 181 -22.09 -10.89 5.29
N ARG A 182 -22.70 -9.77 4.86
CA ARG A 182 -23.49 -9.72 3.62
C ARG A 182 -22.63 -9.97 2.39
N GLU A 183 -21.48 -9.29 2.28
CA GLU A 183 -20.57 -9.51 1.17
C GLU A 183 -20.05 -10.95 1.16
N ARG A 184 -19.70 -11.52 2.33
CA ARG A 184 -19.31 -12.93 2.46
C ARG A 184 -20.39 -13.85 1.91
N ALA A 185 -21.67 -13.62 2.22
CA ALA A 185 -22.76 -14.44 1.71
C ALA A 185 -22.94 -14.33 0.19
N GLU A 186 -22.86 -13.12 -0.38
CA GLU A 186 -22.94 -12.89 -1.83
C GLU A 186 -21.77 -13.55 -2.57
N VAL A 187 -20.56 -13.38 -2.04
CA VAL A 187 -19.32 -13.96 -2.58
C VAL A 187 -19.37 -15.49 -2.46
N GLN A 188 -19.82 -16.03 -1.33
CA GLN A 188 -19.98 -17.47 -1.12
C GLN A 188 -20.92 -18.08 -2.16
N ALA A 189 -22.07 -17.46 -2.43
CA ALA A 189 -22.99 -17.96 -3.45
C ALA A 189 -22.35 -18.00 -4.86
N LYS A 190 -21.51 -17.02 -5.18
CA LYS A 190 -20.76 -16.99 -6.45
C LYS A 190 -19.70 -18.09 -6.49
N VAL A 191 -18.96 -18.28 -5.41
CA VAL A 191 -17.97 -19.36 -5.26
C VAL A 191 -18.65 -20.72 -5.39
N ASP A 192 -19.75 -20.96 -4.66
CA ASP A 192 -20.47 -22.24 -4.67
C ASP A 192 -20.90 -22.64 -6.08
N LYS A 193 -21.39 -21.69 -6.88
CA LYS A 193 -21.72 -21.95 -8.28
C LYS A 193 -20.48 -22.38 -9.07
N THR A 194 -19.40 -21.60 -9.04
CA THR A 194 -18.19 -21.91 -9.83
C THR A 194 -17.50 -23.20 -9.36
N VAL A 195 -17.51 -23.47 -8.05
CA VAL A 195 -17.03 -24.72 -7.46
C VAL A 195 -17.87 -25.90 -7.91
N LYS A 196 -19.21 -25.75 -7.95
CA LYS A 196 -20.10 -26.78 -8.47
C LYS A 196 -19.76 -27.09 -9.93
N ASP A 197 -19.66 -26.07 -10.78
CA ASP A 197 -19.38 -26.26 -12.19
C ASP A 197 -18.01 -26.94 -12.41
N ALA A 198 -16.97 -26.52 -11.67
CA ALA A 198 -15.65 -27.14 -11.74
C ALA A 198 -15.65 -28.60 -11.26
N ARG A 199 -16.44 -28.93 -10.22
CA ARG A 199 -16.61 -30.32 -9.75
C ARG A 199 -17.36 -31.17 -10.78
N THR A 200 -18.37 -30.61 -11.44
CA THR A 200 -19.04 -31.29 -12.56
C THR A 200 -18.05 -31.60 -13.67
N ALA A 201 -17.20 -30.63 -14.07
CA ALA A 201 -16.18 -30.89 -15.10
C ALA A 201 -15.18 -31.99 -14.70
N VAL A 202 -14.80 -32.07 -13.42
CA VAL A 202 -13.97 -33.19 -12.91
C VAL A 202 -14.73 -34.51 -13.00
N ALA A 203 -16.00 -34.54 -12.59
CA ALA A 203 -16.83 -35.75 -12.69
C ALA A 203 -16.99 -36.21 -14.15
N ASP A 204 -17.21 -35.29 -15.09
CA ASP A 204 -17.30 -35.59 -16.52
C ASP A 204 -15.98 -36.16 -17.05
N ILE A 205 -14.83 -35.61 -16.61
CA ILE A 205 -13.50 -36.15 -16.95
C ILE A 205 -13.34 -37.56 -16.38
N GLU A 206 -13.74 -37.79 -15.14
CA GLU A 206 -13.68 -39.11 -14.51
C GLU A 206 -14.56 -40.12 -15.26
N GLU A 207 -15.78 -39.74 -15.65
CA GLU A 207 -16.66 -40.58 -16.47
C GLU A 207 -16.03 -40.94 -17.82
N ILE A 208 -15.40 -39.97 -18.51
CA ILE A 208 -14.67 -40.23 -19.77
C ILE A 208 -13.50 -41.18 -19.53
N MET A 209 -12.72 -40.96 -18.46
CA MET A 209 -11.57 -41.79 -18.13
C MET A 209 -11.99 -43.21 -17.74
N ASP A 210 -13.10 -43.38 -17.03
CA ASP A 210 -13.66 -44.69 -16.67
C ASP A 210 -14.19 -45.42 -17.91
N ALA A 211 -14.90 -44.72 -18.80
CA ALA A 211 -15.43 -45.29 -20.04
C ALA A 211 -14.32 -45.83 -20.97
N HIS A 212 -13.13 -45.22 -20.93
CA HIS A 212 -11.97 -45.64 -21.73
C HIS A 212 -10.90 -46.38 -20.91
N GLY A 213 -11.09 -46.53 -19.60
CA GLY A 213 -10.04 -46.90 -18.64
C GLY A 213 -9.40 -48.25 -18.94
N ASP A 214 -10.21 -49.28 -19.18
CA ASP A 214 -9.74 -50.62 -19.50
C ASP A 214 -8.85 -50.64 -20.75
N GLU A 215 -9.19 -49.86 -21.77
CA GLU A 215 -8.44 -49.83 -23.02
C GLU A 215 -7.16 -49.01 -22.87
N LEU A 216 -7.22 -47.86 -22.19
CA LEU A 216 -6.03 -47.07 -21.85
C LEU A 216 -5.04 -47.87 -21.00
N ASP A 217 -5.52 -48.70 -20.08
CA ASP A 217 -4.71 -49.59 -19.26
C ASP A 217 -4.11 -50.76 -20.04
N ARG A 218 -4.83 -51.29 -21.04
CA ARG A 218 -4.27 -52.28 -21.96
C ARG A 218 -3.15 -51.67 -22.79
N LEU A 219 -3.38 -50.50 -23.40
CA LEU A 219 -2.38 -49.80 -24.21
C LEU A 219 -1.13 -49.47 -23.38
N ALA A 220 -1.29 -49.07 -22.12
CA ALA A 220 -0.17 -48.78 -21.22
C ALA A 220 0.68 -50.03 -20.85
N LYS A 221 0.15 -51.24 -21.02
CA LYS A 221 0.87 -52.51 -20.74
C LYS A 221 1.58 -53.08 -21.98
N VAL A 222 1.34 -52.51 -23.16
CA VAL A 222 1.97 -52.96 -24.40
C VAL A 222 3.44 -52.59 -24.36
N THR A 223 4.30 -53.60 -24.49
CA THR A 223 5.75 -53.42 -24.51
C THR A 223 6.24 -52.80 -25.81
N ASP A 224 7.41 -52.16 -25.81
CA ASP A 224 8.02 -51.60 -27.01
C ASP A 224 8.14 -52.65 -28.14
N ALA A 225 8.48 -53.89 -27.78
CA ALA A 225 8.56 -55.00 -28.71
C ALA A 225 7.19 -55.36 -29.34
N GLU A 226 6.10 -55.25 -28.57
CA GLU A 226 4.74 -55.49 -29.06
C GLU A 226 4.21 -54.34 -29.92
N TRP A 227 4.58 -53.09 -29.61
CA TRP A 227 4.29 -51.94 -30.47
C TRP A 227 4.92 -52.10 -31.85
N LEU A 228 6.16 -52.58 -31.89
CA LEU A 228 6.92 -52.72 -33.14
C LEU A 228 6.65 -54.02 -33.90
N ARG A 229 5.96 -54.99 -33.28
CA ARG A 229 5.69 -56.30 -33.90
C ARG A 229 4.93 -56.16 -35.22
N GLY A 230 5.41 -56.85 -36.26
CA GLY A 230 4.75 -56.90 -37.57
C GLY A 230 4.80 -55.58 -38.36
N LEU A 231 5.65 -54.65 -37.96
CA LEU A 231 5.94 -53.40 -38.68
C LEU A 231 7.26 -53.55 -39.46
N PRO A 232 7.44 -52.78 -40.56
CA PRO A 232 8.69 -52.80 -41.31
C PRO A 232 9.87 -52.36 -40.43
N THR A 233 11.01 -53.03 -40.61
CA THR A 233 12.24 -52.76 -39.83
C THR A 233 13.21 -51.81 -40.53
N GLU A 234 13.05 -51.60 -41.84
CA GLU A 234 13.89 -50.74 -42.66
C GLU A 234 13.06 -49.85 -43.59
N GLY A 235 13.63 -48.71 -43.98
CA GLY A 235 13.02 -47.76 -44.91
C GLY A 235 12.13 -46.70 -44.25
N TYR A 236 11.50 -45.86 -45.08
CA TYR A 236 10.73 -44.69 -44.63
C TYR A 236 9.58 -45.05 -43.68
N ASP A 237 8.91 -46.17 -43.91
CA ASP A 237 7.80 -46.63 -43.07
C ASP A 237 8.25 -47.20 -41.73
N ALA A 238 9.48 -47.71 -41.64
CA ALA A 238 10.06 -48.15 -40.37
C ALA A 238 10.27 -46.94 -39.42
N SER A 239 10.75 -45.81 -39.96
CA SER A 239 10.88 -44.56 -39.20
C SER A 239 9.53 -44.03 -38.72
N ARG A 240 8.49 -44.09 -39.57
CA ARG A 240 7.12 -43.70 -39.18
C ARG A 240 6.55 -44.62 -38.09
N ALA A 241 6.70 -45.94 -38.26
CA ALA A 241 6.33 -46.94 -37.27
C ALA A 241 6.99 -46.69 -35.91
N TYR A 242 8.31 -46.45 -35.90
CA TYR A 242 9.05 -46.12 -34.68
C TYR A 242 8.57 -44.83 -34.02
N SER A 243 8.32 -43.79 -34.82
CA SER A 243 7.81 -42.51 -34.31
C SER A 243 6.46 -42.68 -33.62
N TYR A 244 5.52 -43.39 -34.25
CA TYR A 244 4.20 -43.64 -33.67
C TYR A 244 4.27 -44.53 -32.43
N ALA A 245 5.01 -45.63 -32.50
CA ALA A 245 5.21 -46.56 -31.38
C ALA A 245 5.77 -45.86 -30.14
N ASN A 246 6.76 -44.97 -30.31
CA ASN A 246 7.34 -44.21 -29.20
C ASN A 246 6.43 -43.05 -28.73
N ARG A 247 5.57 -42.52 -29.60
CA ARG A 247 4.69 -41.40 -29.25
C ARG A 247 3.48 -41.83 -28.43
N ILE A 248 2.96 -43.04 -28.65
CA ILE A 248 1.77 -43.56 -27.95
C ILE A 248 1.96 -43.61 -26.43
N PRO A 249 3.03 -44.20 -25.86
CA PRO A 249 3.27 -44.20 -24.41
C PRO A 249 3.37 -42.79 -23.83
N PHE A 250 4.06 -41.88 -24.53
CA PHE A 250 4.16 -40.48 -24.10
C PHE A 250 2.79 -39.80 -24.02
N LEU A 251 1.91 -40.03 -25.01
CA LEU A 251 0.56 -39.45 -25.00
C LEU A 251 -0.34 -40.04 -23.91
N LEU A 252 -0.17 -41.33 -23.58
CA LEU A 252 -0.86 -41.98 -22.47
C LEU A 252 -0.45 -41.35 -21.13
N ASP A 253 0.85 -41.16 -20.90
CA ASP A 253 1.36 -40.54 -19.68
C ASP A 253 0.94 -39.06 -19.58
N ASP A 254 1.02 -38.32 -20.68
CA ASP A 254 0.57 -36.92 -20.75
C ASP A 254 -0.93 -36.79 -20.44
N LEU A 255 -1.78 -37.67 -20.97
CA LEU A 255 -3.20 -37.70 -20.64
C LEU A 255 -3.43 -37.98 -19.14
N ARG A 256 -2.77 -38.99 -18.58
CA ARG A 256 -2.89 -39.36 -17.16
C ARG A 256 -2.42 -38.24 -16.23
N ASN A 257 -1.31 -37.60 -16.55
CA ASN A 257 -0.77 -36.49 -15.78
C ASN A 257 -1.67 -35.27 -15.86
N PHE A 258 -2.19 -34.96 -17.05
CA PHE A 258 -3.15 -33.88 -17.24
C PHE A 258 -4.39 -34.04 -16.37
N VAL A 259 -5.02 -35.22 -16.35
CA VAL A 259 -6.19 -35.50 -15.52
C VAL A 259 -5.88 -35.35 -14.02
N LYS A 260 -4.73 -35.88 -13.57
CA LYS A 260 -4.28 -35.72 -12.18
C LYS A 260 -4.06 -34.26 -11.80
N ASP A 261 -3.46 -33.47 -12.68
CA ASP A 261 -3.20 -32.05 -12.46
C ASP A 261 -4.48 -31.23 -12.42
N VAL A 262 -5.46 -31.52 -13.30
CA VAL A 262 -6.77 -30.89 -13.26
C VAL A 262 -7.46 -31.16 -11.92
N ARG A 263 -7.52 -32.42 -11.48
CA ARG A 263 -8.13 -32.79 -10.20
C ARG A 263 -7.49 -32.04 -9.02
N ARG A 264 -6.16 -32.11 -8.92
CA ARG A 264 -5.40 -31.44 -7.85
C ARG A 264 -5.58 -29.91 -7.92
N GLY A 265 -5.61 -29.35 -9.12
CA GLY A 265 -5.82 -27.92 -9.36
C GLY A 265 -7.16 -27.45 -8.83
N VAL A 266 -8.25 -28.16 -9.15
CA VAL A 266 -9.60 -27.85 -8.62
C VAL A 266 -9.62 -27.93 -7.11
N GLU A 267 -9.12 -29.01 -6.52
CA GLU A 267 -9.11 -29.18 -5.05
C GLU A 267 -8.36 -28.04 -4.35
N THR A 268 -7.20 -27.63 -4.88
CA THR A 268 -6.38 -26.55 -4.32
C THR A 268 -7.09 -25.20 -4.44
N MET A 269 -7.61 -24.88 -5.63
CA MET A 269 -8.29 -23.59 -5.87
C MET A 269 -9.58 -23.46 -5.05
N VAL A 270 -10.32 -24.55 -4.84
CA VAL A 270 -11.51 -24.56 -3.98
C VAL A 270 -11.14 -24.21 -2.53
N GLN A 271 -10.03 -24.76 -2.02
CA GLN A 271 -9.55 -24.43 -0.67
C GLN A 271 -9.11 -22.98 -0.55
N ASP A 272 -8.38 -22.47 -1.54
CA ASP A 272 -7.91 -21.09 -1.55
C ASP A 272 -9.07 -20.10 -1.67
N LEU A 273 -10.07 -20.39 -2.50
CA LEU A 273 -11.31 -19.60 -2.54
C LEU A 273 -12.04 -19.61 -1.20
N GLY A 274 -12.15 -20.76 -0.54
CA GLY A 274 -12.74 -20.85 0.80
C GLY A 274 -12.01 -19.97 1.83
N ARG A 275 -10.67 -19.93 1.79
CA ARG A 275 -9.87 -19.03 2.63
C ARG A 275 -10.13 -17.57 2.30
N LEU A 276 -10.20 -17.21 1.02
CA LEU A 276 -10.48 -15.86 0.57
C LEU A 276 -11.88 -15.40 1.00
N VAL A 277 -12.91 -16.25 0.92
CA VAL A 277 -14.24 -15.89 1.44
C VAL A 277 -14.20 -15.66 2.95
N ALA A 278 -13.50 -16.51 3.71
CA ALA A 278 -13.35 -16.33 5.15
C ALA A 278 -12.56 -15.06 5.53
N SER A 279 -11.66 -14.61 4.65
CA SER A 279 -10.78 -13.46 4.86
C SER A 279 -11.30 -12.14 4.27
N VAL A 280 -12.60 -12.03 3.93
CA VAL A 280 -13.19 -10.76 3.50
C VAL A 280 -12.84 -9.66 4.53
N PRO A 281 -12.25 -8.52 4.09
CA PRO A 281 -11.74 -7.48 4.99
C PRO A 281 -12.81 -6.86 5.91
N VAL A 282 -12.39 -6.55 7.14
CA VAL A 282 -13.21 -5.96 8.20
C VAL A 282 -12.41 -4.80 8.85
N PRO A 283 -12.97 -3.57 8.98
CA PRO A 283 -14.28 -3.13 8.50
C PRO A 283 -14.38 -3.16 6.98
N PHE A 284 -15.56 -3.54 6.49
CA PHE A 284 -15.80 -3.67 5.06
C PHE A 284 -15.90 -2.29 4.39
N LYS A 285 -14.89 -1.93 3.59
CA LYS A 285 -14.84 -0.66 2.85
C LYS A 285 -14.25 -0.87 1.46
N LYS A 286 -15.08 -0.69 0.42
CA LYS A 286 -14.73 -1.02 -0.97
C LYS A 286 -13.63 -0.15 -1.57
N ASP A 287 -13.38 1.02 -1.00
CA ASP A 287 -12.39 2.01 -1.41
C ASP A 287 -11.04 1.86 -0.69
N THR A 288 -10.88 0.83 0.15
CA THR A 288 -9.64 0.61 0.90
C THR A 288 -8.69 -0.33 0.17
N SER A 289 -7.38 -0.08 0.34
CA SER A 289 -6.32 -0.93 -0.21
C SER A 289 -6.48 -2.42 0.14
N PRO A 290 -6.82 -2.82 1.39
CA PRO A 290 -7.06 -4.23 1.73
C PRO A 290 -8.19 -4.87 0.93
N TYR A 291 -9.29 -4.16 0.68
CA TYR A 291 -10.38 -4.66 -0.14
C TYR A 291 -9.97 -4.82 -1.61
N MET A 292 -9.27 -3.84 -2.17
CA MET A 292 -8.82 -3.89 -3.57
C MET A 292 -7.84 -5.05 -3.82
N LEU A 293 -6.91 -5.30 -2.89
CA LEU A 293 -6.01 -6.45 -2.95
C LEU A 293 -6.78 -7.77 -2.85
N TRP A 294 -7.68 -7.88 -1.88
CA TRP A 294 -8.51 -9.07 -1.70
C TRP A 294 -9.37 -9.36 -2.93
N VAL A 295 -10.03 -8.35 -3.52
CA VAL A 295 -10.83 -8.52 -4.75
C VAL A 295 -9.97 -8.97 -5.93
N ARG A 296 -8.73 -8.47 -6.06
CA ARG A 296 -7.81 -8.89 -7.12
C ARG A 296 -7.46 -10.37 -6.99
N GLU A 297 -7.11 -10.82 -5.78
CA GLU A 297 -6.80 -12.22 -5.50
C GLU A 297 -8.03 -13.12 -5.71
N PHE A 298 -9.18 -12.72 -5.17
CA PHE A 298 -10.44 -13.42 -5.34
C PHE A 298 -10.83 -13.59 -6.81
N ASN A 299 -10.78 -12.50 -7.60
CA ASN A 299 -11.09 -12.56 -9.03
C ASN A 299 -10.06 -13.37 -9.82
N GLY A 300 -8.80 -13.39 -9.40
CA GLY A 300 -7.77 -14.26 -9.97
C GLY A 300 -8.12 -15.74 -9.76
N ALA A 301 -8.38 -16.13 -8.52
CA ALA A 301 -8.74 -17.50 -8.17
C ALA A 301 -10.04 -17.95 -8.85
N MET A 302 -11.07 -17.08 -8.91
CA MET A 302 -12.32 -17.36 -9.63
C MET A 302 -12.10 -17.53 -11.13
N ARG A 303 -11.23 -16.73 -11.75
CA ARG A 303 -10.89 -16.84 -13.18
C ARG A 303 -10.17 -18.15 -13.47
N ASP A 304 -9.19 -18.52 -12.65
CA ASP A 304 -8.40 -19.73 -12.87
C ASP A 304 -9.25 -20.98 -12.67
N LEU A 305 -10.14 -21.00 -11.68
CA LEU A 305 -11.12 -22.07 -11.53
C LEU A 305 -12.11 -22.12 -12.71
N GLY A 306 -12.54 -20.96 -13.21
CA GLY A 306 -13.39 -20.85 -14.40
C GLY A 306 -12.73 -21.38 -15.68
N ARG A 307 -11.41 -21.24 -15.83
CA ARG A 307 -10.65 -21.80 -16.97
C ARG A 307 -10.65 -23.33 -16.96
N ILE A 308 -10.58 -23.94 -15.79
CA ILE A 308 -10.66 -25.40 -15.65
C ILE A 308 -12.02 -25.88 -16.17
N ASN A 309 -13.10 -25.21 -15.79
CA ASN A 309 -14.45 -25.55 -16.26
C ASN A 309 -14.60 -25.38 -17.79
N GLY A 310 -14.04 -24.31 -18.37
CA GLY A 310 -14.32 -23.92 -19.76
C GLY A 310 -13.71 -24.77 -20.88
N GLY A 311 -12.78 -25.69 -20.61
CA GLY A 311 -12.09 -26.40 -21.71
C GLY A 311 -11.32 -27.67 -21.36
N THR A 312 -11.30 -28.10 -20.09
CA THR A 312 -10.54 -29.30 -19.70
C THR A 312 -11.16 -30.58 -20.24
N VAL A 313 -12.48 -30.72 -20.20
CA VAL A 313 -13.21 -31.86 -20.81
C VAL A 313 -12.90 -31.99 -22.30
N ALA A 314 -12.96 -30.87 -23.04
CA ALA A 314 -12.62 -30.84 -24.47
C ALA A 314 -11.15 -31.21 -24.71
N THR A 315 -10.26 -30.80 -23.82
CA THR A 315 -8.82 -31.14 -23.88
C THR A 315 -8.59 -32.63 -23.65
N VAL A 316 -9.27 -33.25 -22.68
CA VAL A 316 -9.23 -34.71 -22.45
C VAL A 316 -9.68 -35.46 -23.71
N ASN A 317 -10.84 -35.08 -24.26
CA ASN A 317 -11.36 -35.69 -25.50
C ASN A 317 -10.39 -35.52 -26.67
N SER A 318 -9.76 -34.36 -26.82
CA SER A 318 -8.74 -34.12 -27.85
C SER A 318 -7.51 -35.01 -27.67
N LYS A 319 -7.02 -35.18 -26.44
CA LYS A 319 -5.89 -36.07 -26.13
C LYS A 319 -6.22 -37.54 -26.44
N ILE A 320 -7.42 -38.00 -26.07
CA ILE A 320 -7.90 -39.36 -26.39
C ILE A 320 -8.03 -39.55 -27.91
N SER A 321 -8.59 -38.56 -28.61
CA SER A 321 -8.73 -38.59 -30.07
C SER A 321 -7.35 -38.65 -30.76
N ASN A 322 -6.40 -37.83 -30.32
CA ASN A 322 -5.03 -37.85 -30.82
C ASN A 322 -4.38 -39.22 -30.60
N LEU A 323 -4.46 -39.77 -29.38
CA LEU A 323 -3.96 -41.11 -29.06
C LEU A 323 -4.56 -42.17 -29.98
N THR A 324 -5.89 -42.13 -30.16
CA THR A 324 -6.63 -43.04 -31.06
C THR A 324 -6.11 -42.93 -32.50
N GLY A 325 -5.86 -41.71 -32.99
CA GLY A 325 -5.29 -41.48 -34.32
C GLY A 325 -3.91 -42.14 -34.50
N TYR A 326 -3.01 -42.02 -33.52
CA TYR A 326 -1.69 -42.69 -33.58
C TYR A 326 -1.80 -44.21 -33.55
N VAL A 327 -2.68 -44.77 -32.72
CA VAL A 327 -2.93 -46.22 -32.67
C VAL A 327 -3.51 -46.72 -34.01
N GLN A 328 -4.41 -45.96 -34.63
CA GLN A 328 -4.96 -46.29 -35.93
C GLN A 328 -3.89 -46.27 -37.03
N MET A 329 -3.06 -45.22 -37.08
CA MET A 329 -1.96 -45.13 -38.06
C MET A 329 -0.98 -46.31 -37.95
N LEU A 330 -0.67 -46.74 -36.72
CA LEU A 330 0.19 -47.90 -36.48
C LEU A 330 -0.50 -49.22 -36.90
N THR A 331 -1.81 -49.32 -36.67
CA THR A 331 -2.63 -50.45 -37.10
C THR A 331 -2.71 -50.55 -38.63
N ASP A 332 -2.91 -49.43 -39.32
CA ASP A 332 -2.96 -49.35 -40.79
C ASP A 332 -1.62 -49.74 -41.40
N LEU A 333 -0.50 -49.24 -40.85
CA LEU A 333 0.84 -49.66 -41.25
C LEU A 333 1.04 -51.17 -41.06
N ARG A 334 0.64 -51.72 -39.90
CA ARG A 334 0.73 -53.17 -39.65
C ARG A 334 -0.11 -53.97 -40.65
N ALA A 335 -1.27 -53.47 -41.05
CA ALA A 335 -2.12 -54.11 -42.06
C ALA A 335 -1.47 -54.11 -43.44
N MET A 336 -0.84 -53.00 -43.86
CA MET A 336 -0.14 -52.89 -45.16
C MET A 336 1.01 -53.89 -45.28
N TYR A 337 1.73 -54.15 -44.18
CA TYR A 337 2.90 -55.02 -44.17
C TYR A 337 2.61 -56.46 -43.70
N LYS A 338 1.34 -56.81 -43.49
CA LYS A 338 0.94 -58.15 -43.04
C LYS A 338 1.35 -59.22 -44.05
N GLY A 339 2.17 -60.17 -43.61
CA GLY A 339 2.68 -61.25 -44.46
C GLY A 339 3.82 -60.84 -45.40
N SER A 340 4.31 -59.60 -45.28
CA SER A 340 5.50 -59.17 -46.02
C SER A 340 6.79 -59.70 -45.38
N PRO A 341 7.85 -59.94 -46.18
CA PRO A 341 9.18 -60.27 -45.64
C PRO A 341 9.75 -59.16 -44.74
N GLN A 342 9.37 -57.91 -45.00
CA GLN A 342 9.80 -56.73 -44.25
C GLN A 342 9.21 -56.67 -42.83
N ALA A 343 8.01 -57.23 -42.62
CA ALA A 343 7.40 -57.38 -41.29
C ALA A 343 7.89 -58.63 -40.52
N ALA A 344 8.48 -59.60 -41.23
CA ALA A 344 9.03 -60.83 -40.66
C ALA A 344 10.51 -60.70 -40.26
N ALA A 345 11.19 -59.65 -40.71
CA ALA A 345 12.55 -59.35 -40.31
C ALA A 345 12.59 -58.92 -38.83
N GLU A 346 13.57 -59.40 -38.07
CA GLU A 346 13.83 -58.90 -36.72
C GLU A 346 14.26 -57.44 -36.77
N PHE A 347 13.76 -56.62 -35.84
CA PHE A 347 14.08 -55.20 -35.80
C PHE A 347 15.58 -55.00 -35.50
N ARG A 348 16.35 -54.60 -36.52
CA ARG A 348 17.77 -54.24 -36.38
C ARG A 348 17.88 -52.72 -36.34
N THR A 349 17.76 -52.12 -35.15
CA THR A 349 18.07 -50.68 -35.00
C THR A 349 19.56 -50.46 -35.25
N GLU A 350 19.96 -50.07 -36.45
CA GLU A 350 21.21 -49.33 -36.64
C GLU A 350 21.00 -47.88 -36.19
N SER A 351 21.13 -47.64 -34.89
CA SER A 351 21.20 -46.33 -34.22
C SER A 351 20.00 -45.35 -34.40
N PRO A 352 19.44 -44.77 -33.31
CA PRO A 352 18.42 -43.71 -33.36
C PRO A 352 18.77 -42.52 -34.27
N THR A 353 20.06 -42.24 -34.47
CA THR A 353 20.56 -41.15 -35.32
C THR A 353 20.35 -41.39 -36.82
N LYS A 354 20.27 -42.65 -37.26
CA LYS A 354 20.04 -43.01 -38.66
C LYS A 354 18.59 -42.77 -39.07
N VAL A 355 17.66 -43.04 -38.14
CA VAL A 355 16.21 -42.82 -38.29
C VAL A 355 15.88 -41.35 -38.55
N ILE A 356 16.52 -40.42 -37.83
CA ILE A 356 16.36 -38.96 -38.03
C ILE A 356 16.93 -38.54 -39.41
N ARG A 357 18.03 -39.16 -39.84
CA ARG A 357 18.68 -38.86 -41.13
C ARG A 357 17.88 -39.36 -42.34
N ASP A 358 17.16 -40.47 -42.19
CA ASP A 358 16.31 -41.04 -43.23
C ASP A 358 14.95 -40.32 -43.33
N MET A 359 14.53 -39.55 -42.31
CA MET A 359 13.38 -38.63 -42.43
C MET A 359 13.61 -37.48 -43.43
N GLU A 360 14.87 -37.10 -43.68
CA GLU A 360 15.23 -36.00 -44.59
C GLU A 360 15.38 -36.46 -46.05
N ARG A 361 15.32 -37.77 -46.33
CA ARG A 361 15.45 -38.29 -47.69
C ARG A 361 14.09 -38.33 -48.39
N PRO A 362 13.91 -37.62 -49.52
CA PRO A 362 12.69 -37.71 -50.30
C PRO A 362 12.48 -39.15 -50.79
N ASN A 363 11.30 -39.72 -50.56
CA ASN A 363 10.94 -41.04 -51.08
C ASN A 363 10.84 -40.99 -52.62
N PRO A 364 11.70 -41.70 -53.38
CA PRO A 364 11.69 -41.67 -54.84
C PRO A 364 10.45 -42.37 -55.44
N ASN A 365 9.72 -43.16 -54.65
CA ASN A 365 8.53 -43.89 -55.06
C ASN A 365 7.23 -43.32 -54.48
N ALA A 366 7.28 -42.19 -53.76
CA ALA A 366 6.06 -41.52 -53.31
C ALA A 366 5.35 -40.92 -54.53
N PRO A 367 4.03 -41.12 -54.70
CA PRO A 367 3.27 -40.34 -55.66
C PRO A 367 3.50 -38.86 -55.36
N LYS A 368 3.94 -38.10 -56.37
CA LYS A 368 4.19 -36.66 -56.21
C LYS A 368 2.91 -36.04 -55.65
N PRO A 369 2.96 -35.30 -54.54
CA PRO A 369 1.77 -34.64 -54.03
C PRO A 369 1.27 -33.70 -55.12
N ASP A 370 0.03 -33.93 -55.58
CA ASP A 370 -0.71 -32.89 -56.28
C ASP A 370 -0.69 -31.67 -55.38
N ARG A 371 -0.30 -30.53 -55.96
CA ARG A 371 -0.10 -29.25 -55.29
C ARG A 371 -1.22 -29.00 -54.27
N TYR A 372 -0.90 -29.12 -52.98
CA TYR A 372 -1.75 -28.55 -51.95
C TYR A 372 -1.67 -27.03 -52.06
N VAL A 373 -2.80 -26.47 -52.51
CA VAL A 373 -3.15 -25.06 -52.44
C VAL A 373 -3.03 -24.63 -50.97
N GLY A 374 -2.37 -23.50 -50.74
CA GLY A 374 -2.06 -22.99 -49.41
C GLY A 374 -3.30 -22.85 -48.53
N LEU A 375 -3.23 -23.45 -47.34
CA LEU A 375 -4.02 -23.01 -46.19
C LEU A 375 -3.22 -21.90 -45.52
N ALA A 376 -3.64 -20.69 -45.86
CA ALA A 376 -3.16 -19.43 -45.33
C ALA A 376 -3.29 -19.35 -43.81
N ASP A 377 -2.46 -18.50 -43.23
CA ASP A 377 -2.55 -17.95 -41.88
C ASP A 377 -4.01 -17.68 -41.49
N VAL A 378 -4.53 -18.48 -40.55
CA VAL A 378 -5.76 -18.13 -39.84
C VAL A 378 -5.35 -17.33 -38.62
N ASP A 379 -5.47 -16.02 -38.77
CA ASP A 379 -5.29 -15.01 -37.73
C ASP A 379 -6.33 -15.23 -36.62
N LEU A 380 -5.89 -15.68 -35.46
CA LEU A 380 -6.74 -16.05 -34.30
C LEU A 380 -7.29 -14.83 -33.52
N TRP A 381 -7.25 -13.62 -34.10
CA TRP A 381 -7.62 -12.36 -33.44
C TRP A 381 -8.55 -11.44 -34.24
N ALA A 382 -9.37 -11.98 -35.14
CA ALA A 382 -10.45 -11.19 -35.73
C ALA A 382 -11.68 -11.14 -34.81
N GLU A 383 -11.90 -10.00 -34.15
CA GLU A 383 -13.15 -9.70 -33.46
C GLU A 383 -14.36 -9.80 -34.41
N PRO A 384 -15.52 -10.27 -33.96
CA PRO A 384 -16.73 -10.31 -34.78
C PRO A 384 -17.26 -8.88 -34.99
N LYS A 385 -17.23 -8.40 -36.23
CA LYS A 385 -18.00 -7.21 -36.62
C LYS A 385 -19.49 -7.57 -36.65
N ARG A 386 -20.29 -6.68 -36.04
CA ARG A 386 -21.75 -6.74 -35.94
C ARG A 386 -22.47 -6.79 -37.27
#